data_AF-A0A354GLV4-F1
#
_entry.id   AF-A0A354GLV4-F1
#
_cell.length_a   1.000
_cell.length_b   1.000
_cell.length_c   1.000
_cell.angle_alpha   90.00
_cell.angle_beta   90.00
_cell.angle_gamma   90.00
#
_symmetry.space_group_name_H-M   'P 1'
#
loop_
_entity.id
_entity.type
_entity.pdbx_description
1 polymer ?
#
loop_
_entity_poly.entity_id
_entity_poly.type
_entity_poly.pdbx_seq_one_letter_code
_entity_poly.pdbx_strand_id
1 'polypeptide(L)'
;MTITIADAFAHIQAQPPVPVILIDTCSFLDLFRADETTTKLSFQPRAPHQEIRAAADLLDLVTVLPNAAHLIVPELIPREYADHANTIQTKFGEWTEFHDRNQGWLVEASLCVALALPVPHTVHPHGLAAMLRALADGLLARARVLDRDQGCLHRAAHRLINKFRPSHRKEMKDSMNLEQCLELSRRLQNAGFPRSRVWVSSNTNDFAQPSSPQVHSDLQGDFTLAGLKYYTSLRAALAHLRAAGEI
;
A
#
# COMPACT_ATOMS: atom_id res chain seq x y z
N MET A 1 13.12 -2.92 13.90
CA MET A 1 14.37 -2.13 14.00
C MET A 1 14.32 -1.08 12.90
N THR A 2 14.47 0.20 13.24
CA THR A 2 14.58 1.29 12.26
C THR A 2 16.03 1.43 11.79
N ILE A 3 16.23 1.93 10.58
CA ILE A 3 17.56 2.21 10.01
C ILE A 3 17.57 3.63 9.43
N THR A 4 18.70 4.32 9.48
CA THR A 4 18.78 5.65 8.89
C THR A 4 18.67 5.58 7.36
N ILE A 5 18.35 6.70 6.69
CA ILE A 5 18.35 6.76 5.22
C ILE A 5 19.76 6.47 4.67
N ALA A 6 20.81 6.88 5.39
CA ALA A 6 22.19 6.59 4.99
C ALA A 6 22.50 5.08 5.05
N ASP A 7 22.08 4.41 6.11
CA ASP A 7 22.27 2.96 6.26
C ASP A 7 21.44 2.17 5.25
N ALA A 8 20.20 2.60 4.99
CA ALA A 8 19.36 2.00 3.95
C ALA A 8 20.01 2.14 2.57
N PHE A 9 20.51 3.34 2.23
CA PHE A 9 21.23 3.60 0.99
C PHE A 9 22.49 2.72 0.87
N ALA A 10 23.34 2.68 1.90
CA ALA A 10 24.55 1.88 1.91
C ALA A 10 24.25 0.39 1.76
N HIS A 11 23.19 -0.08 2.43
CA HIS A 11 22.75 -1.46 2.33
C HIS A 11 22.29 -1.83 0.91
N ILE A 12 21.47 -0.99 0.27
CA ILE A 12 20.98 -1.21 -1.09
C ILE A 12 22.15 -1.23 -2.09
N GLN A 13 23.14 -0.34 -1.92
CA GLN A 13 24.32 -0.27 -2.79
C GLN A 13 25.26 -1.47 -2.63
N ALA A 14 25.30 -2.08 -1.45
CA ALA A 14 26.16 -3.22 -1.16
C ALA A 14 25.65 -4.56 -1.71
N GLN A 15 24.41 -4.60 -2.23
CA GLN A 15 23.78 -5.82 -2.74
C GLN A 15 23.69 -5.81 -4.28
N PRO A 16 23.51 -6.99 -4.91
CA PRO A 16 23.14 -7.05 -6.32
C PRO A 16 21.93 -6.13 -6.59
N PRO A 17 21.96 -5.32 -7.66
CA PRO A 17 20.96 -4.30 -7.85
C PRO A 17 19.61 -4.94 -8.20
N VAL A 18 18.65 -4.79 -7.28
CA VAL A 18 17.25 -5.24 -7.39
C VAL A 18 16.29 -4.06 -7.17
N PRO A 19 15.03 -4.12 -7.62
CA PRO A 19 14.13 -2.98 -7.51
C PRO A 19 13.88 -2.56 -6.06
N VAL A 20 13.63 -1.26 -5.87
CA VAL A 20 13.25 -0.67 -4.59
C VAL A 20 11.76 -0.35 -4.61
N ILE A 21 11.00 -0.97 -3.72
CA ILE A 21 9.56 -0.79 -3.57
C ILE A 21 9.30 -0.06 -2.26
N LEU A 22 8.88 1.18 -2.37
CA LEU A 22 8.49 2.04 -1.26
C LEU A 22 6.96 1.99 -1.14
N ILE A 23 6.44 1.57 0.00
CA ILE A 23 5.01 1.26 0.16
C ILE A 23 4.40 2.18 1.22
N ASP A 24 3.24 2.76 0.91
CA ASP A 24 2.45 3.60 1.80
C ASP A 24 1.53 2.79 2.75
N THR A 25 1.09 3.39 3.86
CA THR A 25 0.23 2.71 4.86
C THR A 25 -1.06 2.19 4.24
N CYS A 26 -1.71 3.00 3.39
CA CYS A 26 -2.97 2.64 2.77
C CYS A 26 -2.85 1.38 1.90
N SER A 27 -1.71 1.14 1.26
CA SER A 27 -1.49 -0.06 0.45
C SER A 27 -1.48 -1.36 1.27
N PHE A 28 -1.06 -1.31 2.54
CA PHE A 28 -1.16 -2.45 3.44
C PHE A 28 -2.58 -2.64 3.97
N LEU A 29 -3.20 -1.54 4.41
CA LEU A 29 -4.52 -1.58 5.04
C LEU A 29 -5.61 -1.98 4.02
N ASP A 30 -5.49 -1.56 2.77
CA ASP A 30 -6.48 -1.85 1.72
C ASP A 30 -6.62 -3.35 1.43
N LEU A 31 -5.61 -4.18 1.72
CA LEU A 31 -5.68 -5.64 1.56
C LEU A 31 -6.79 -6.30 2.38
N PHE A 32 -7.20 -5.66 3.48
CA PHE A 32 -8.26 -6.14 4.37
C PHE A 32 -9.20 -5.02 4.81
N ARG A 33 -9.30 -3.93 4.02
CA ARG A 33 -10.24 -2.83 4.25
C ARG A 33 -11.50 -3.03 3.43
N ALA A 34 -12.65 -2.83 4.07
CA ALA A 34 -13.91 -2.63 3.38
C ALA A 34 -14.20 -1.12 3.30
N ASP A 35 -14.71 -0.65 2.16
CA ASP A 35 -15.18 0.73 2.03
C ASP A 35 -16.52 0.88 2.75
N GLU A 36 -16.58 1.86 3.65
CA GLU A 36 -17.80 2.31 4.30
C GLU A 36 -18.22 3.63 3.66
N THR A 37 -19.03 3.60 2.61
CA THR A 37 -19.64 4.85 2.12
C THR A 37 -20.92 5.12 2.91
N THR A 38 -20.96 6.30 3.56
CA THR A 38 -22.14 6.85 4.24
C THR A 38 -23.31 7.13 3.27
N THR A 39 -23.04 7.13 1.97
CA THR A 39 -24.03 7.34 0.90
C THR A 39 -24.15 6.09 0.03
N LYS A 40 -24.93 5.13 0.53
CA LYS A 40 -25.71 4.11 -0.21
C LYS A 40 -25.05 3.59 -1.50
N LEU A 41 -24.21 2.54 -1.44
CA LEU A 41 -24.37 1.33 -2.29
C LEU A 41 -23.23 0.30 -2.24
N SER A 42 -22.11 0.50 -1.56
CA SER A 42 -21.11 -0.57 -1.51
C SER A 42 -20.35 -0.64 -0.19
N PHE A 43 -20.86 -1.48 0.72
CA PHE A 43 -20.03 -2.13 1.73
C PHE A 43 -19.32 -3.30 1.02
N GLN A 44 -18.12 -3.05 0.52
CA GLN A 44 -17.34 -4.01 -0.27
C GLN A 44 -15.85 -3.90 0.04
N PRO A 45 -15.04 -4.95 -0.22
CA PRO A 45 -13.59 -4.86 -0.13
C PRO A 45 -13.06 -3.75 -1.03
N ARG A 46 -12.18 -2.92 -0.48
CA ARG A 46 -11.57 -1.79 -1.20
C ARG A 46 -10.59 -2.26 -2.27
N ALA A 47 -9.75 -3.24 -1.92
CA ALA A 47 -8.82 -3.84 -2.87
C ALA A 47 -9.51 -4.95 -3.71
N PRO A 48 -9.32 -4.97 -5.03
CA PRO A 48 -9.77 -6.10 -5.85
C PRO A 48 -8.91 -7.35 -5.57
N HIS A 49 -9.43 -8.54 -5.85
CA HIS A 49 -8.72 -9.80 -5.57
C HIS A 49 -7.36 -9.92 -6.30
N GLN A 50 -7.18 -9.24 -7.44
CA GLN A 50 -5.89 -9.21 -8.14
C GLN A 50 -4.82 -8.43 -7.37
N GLU A 51 -5.22 -7.46 -6.54
CA GLU A 51 -4.31 -6.75 -5.65
C GLU A 51 -3.85 -7.66 -4.50
N ILE A 52 -4.78 -8.43 -3.91
CA ILE A 52 -4.48 -9.44 -2.89
C ILE A 52 -3.52 -10.49 -3.45
N ARG A 53 -3.76 -10.97 -4.68
CA ARG A 53 -2.84 -11.89 -5.37
C ARG A 53 -1.46 -11.28 -5.56
N ALA A 54 -1.38 -10.03 -6.01
CA ALA A 54 -0.10 -9.34 -6.21
C ALA A 54 0.68 -9.20 -4.89
N ALA A 55 0.00 -8.90 -3.78
CA ALA A 55 0.60 -8.87 -2.45
C ALA A 55 1.11 -10.26 -2.02
N ALA A 56 0.33 -11.33 -2.26
CA ALA A 56 0.75 -12.71 -1.97
C ALA A 56 1.98 -13.12 -2.81
N ASP A 57 1.96 -12.87 -4.12
CA ASP A 57 3.10 -13.15 -5.01
C ASP A 57 4.37 -12.42 -4.54
N LEU A 58 4.24 -11.15 -4.13
CA LEU A 58 5.37 -10.37 -3.64
C LEU A 58 5.91 -10.94 -2.33
N LEU A 59 5.03 -11.30 -1.39
CA LEU A 59 5.42 -11.91 -0.12
C LEU A 59 6.15 -13.23 -0.36
N ASP A 60 5.63 -14.08 -1.23
CA ASP A 60 6.26 -15.35 -1.60
C ASP A 60 7.63 -15.12 -2.24
N LEU A 61 7.73 -14.18 -3.18
CA LEU A 61 8.98 -13.82 -3.85
C LEU A 61 10.05 -13.39 -2.85
N VAL A 62 9.76 -12.43 -1.97
CA VAL A 62 10.74 -11.94 -0.98
C VAL A 62 10.94 -12.91 0.18
N THR A 63 10.09 -13.94 0.28
CA THR A 63 10.25 -15.04 1.23
C THR A 63 11.25 -16.06 0.72
N VAL A 64 11.09 -16.50 -0.54
CA VAL A 64 11.96 -17.48 -1.19
C VAL A 64 13.30 -16.86 -1.59
N LEU A 65 13.27 -15.61 -2.08
CA LEU A 65 14.44 -14.85 -2.53
C LEU A 65 14.48 -13.51 -1.78
N PRO A 66 15.03 -13.47 -0.55
CA PRO A 66 15.07 -12.25 0.28
C PRO A 66 15.70 -11.02 -0.37
N ASN A 67 16.51 -11.22 -1.41
CA ASN A 67 17.16 -10.15 -2.16
C ASN A 67 16.54 -9.95 -3.56
N ALA A 68 15.29 -10.38 -3.81
CA ALA A 68 14.60 -10.15 -5.09
C ALA A 68 14.05 -8.72 -5.23
N ALA A 69 13.77 -8.05 -4.12
CA ALA A 69 13.36 -6.65 -4.08
C ALA A 69 13.66 -6.05 -2.70
N HIS A 70 13.95 -4.76 -2.65
CA HIS A 70 14.04 -4.01 -1.40
C HIS A 70 12.67 -3.43 -1.04
N LEU A 71 12.04 -3.94 0.01
CA LEU A 71 10.83 -3.34 0.58
C LEU A 71 11.22 -2.29 1.62
N ILE A 72 10.78 -1.05 1.44
CA ILE A 72 11.14 0.08 2.30
C ILE A 72 9.87 0.82 2.75
N VAL A 73 9.79 1.16 4.04
CA VAL A 73 8.70 1.99 4.59
C VAL A 73 9.25 3.06 5.56
N PRO A 74 8.74 4.29 5.54
CA PRO A 74 8.94 5.28 6.61
C PRO A 74 8.51 4.79 8.01
N GLU A 75 9.13 5.30 9.09
CA GLU A 75 8.82 4.94 10.49
C GLU A 75 7.35 5.15 10.88
N LEU A 76 6.69 6.17 10.32
CA LEU A 76 5.29 6.45 10.65
C LEU A 76 4.34 5.36 10.14
N ILE A 77 4.71 4.63 9.07
CA ILE A 77 3.85 3.64 8.44
C ILE A 77 3.53 2.47 9.38
N PRO A 78 4.52 1.78 10.01
CA PRO A 78 4.21 0.75 11.00
C PRO A 78 3.33 1.24 12.15
N ARG A 79 3.47 2.51 12.57
CA ARG A 79 2.68 3.08 13.67
C ARG A 79 1.23 3.30 13.23
N GLU A 80 1.03 3.97 12.11
CA GLU A 80 -0.29 4.21 11.54
C GLU A 80 -1.01 2.89 11.19
N TYR A 81 -0.25 1.93 10.67
CA TYR A 81 -0.75 0.57 10.44
C TYR A 81 -1.25 -0.06 11.75
N ALA A 82 -0.44 -0.05 12.81
CA ALA A 82 -0.81 -0.61 14.11
C ALA A 82 -2.04 0.08 14.74
N ASP A 83 -2.13 1.40 14.59
CA ASP A 83 -3.24 2.21 15.11
C ASP A 83 -4.59 1.87 14.44
N HIS A 84 -4.57 1.38 13.20
CA HIS A 84 -5.78 1.15 12.40
C HIS A 84 -6.09 -0.32 12.08
N ALA A 85 -5.09 -1.21 12.08
CA ALA A 85 -5.25 -2.58 11.59
C ALA A 85 -6.33 -3.37 12.33
N ASN A 86 -6.40 -3.28 13.67
CA ASN A 86 -7.42 -3.99 14.45
C ASN A 86 -8.84 -3.54 14.07
N THR A 87 -9.09 -2.23 14.04
CA THR A 87 -10.40 -1.67 13.70
C THR A 87 -10.81 -2.04 12.27
N ILE A 88 -9.88 -1.99 11.32
CA ILE A 88 -10.13 -2.33 9.92
C ILE A 88 -10.42 -3.83 9.76
N GLN A 89 -9.67 -4.70 10.45
CA GLN A 89 -9.93 -6.14 10.44
C GLN A 89 -11.32 -6.47 10.99
N THR A 90 -11.72 -5.85 12.11
CA THR A 90 -13.07 -6.05 12.68
C THR A 90 -14.15 -5.67 11.67
N LYS A 91 -14.04 -4.50 11.05
CA LYS A 91 -14.99 -4.03 10.02
C LYS A 91 -15.06 -4.94 8.80
N PHE A 92 -13.94 -5.49 8.37
CA PHE A 92 -13.93 -6.49 7.30
C PHE A 92 -14.60 -7.80 7.74
N GLY A 93 -14.42 -8.21 9.01
CA GLY A 93 -15.14 -9.32 9.62
C GLY A 93 -16.66 -9.12 9.57
N GLU A 94 -17.12 -7.94 9.99
CA GLU A 94 -18.54 -7.54 9.92
C GLU A 94 -19.07 -7.58 8.47
N TRP A 95 -18.23 -7.21 7.48
CA TRP A 95 -18.57 -7.34 6.06
C TRP A 95 -18.77 -8.80 5.64
N THR A 96 -17.85 -9.71 6.00
CA THR A 96 -18.02 -11.14 5.69
C THR A 96 -19.26 -11.73 6.34
N GLU A 97 -19.56 -11.35 7.58
CA GLU A 97 -20.76 -11.81 8.30
C GLU A 97 -22.04 -11.25 7.66
N PHE A 98 -22.04 -9.97 7.30
CA PHE A 98 -23.15 -9.36 6.57
C PHE A 98 -23.40 -10.04 5.22
N HIS A 99 -22.34 -10.36 4.49
CA HIS A 99 -22.42 -11.08 3.23
C HIS A 99 -23.04 -12.47 3.39
N ASP A 100 -22.56 -13.25 4.37
CA ASP A 100 -23.10 -14.59 4.66
C ASP A 100 -24.60 -14.55 5.02
N ARG A 101 -25.02 -13.58 5.85
CA ARG A 101 -26.43 -13.37 6.18
C ARG A 101 -27.28 -13.03 4.96
N ASN A 102 -26.77 -12.16 4.08
CA ASN A 102 -27.50 -11.78 2.86
C ASN A 102 -27.63 -12.95 1.88
N GLN A 103 -26.61 -13.80 1.76
CA GLN A 103 -26.72 -15.00 0.93
C GLN A 103 -27.78 -15.97 1.49
N GLY A 104 -27.80 -16.17 2.81
CA GLY A 104 -28.86 -16.95 3.46
C GLY A 104 -30.25 -16.39 3.19
N TRP A 105 -30.42 -15.07 3.36
CA TRP A 105 -31.69 -14.40 3.07
C TRP A 105 -32.12 -14.55 1.60
N LEU A 106 -31.19 -14.40 0.64
CA LEU A 106 -31.48 -14.54 -0.79
C LEU A 106 -31.97 -15.94 -1.15
N VAL A 107 -31.40 -16.98 -0.53
CA VAL A 107 -31.85 -18.37 -0.74
C VAL A 107 -33.24 -18.59 -0.17
N GLU A 108 -33.53 -18.13 1.04
CA GLU A 108 -34.87 -18.23 1.61
C GLU A 108 -35.91 -17.46 0.78
N ALA A 109 -35.57 -16.25 0.34
CA ALA A 109 -36.45 -15.45 -0.51
C ALA A 109 -36.67 -16.07 -1.90
N SER A 110 -35.66 -16.73 -2.48
CA SER A 110 -35.78 -17.36 -3.79
C SER A 110 -36.75 -18.53 -3.79
N LEU A 111 -36.83 -19.27 -2.68
CA LEU A 111 -37.80 -20.36 -2.48
C LEU A 111 -39.25 -19.85 -2.55
N CYS A 112 -39.51 -18.64 -2.02
CA CYS A 112 -40.83 -18.00 -2.08
C CYS A 112 -41.29 -17.64 -3.50
N VAL A 113 -40.36 -17.60 -4.47
CA VAL A 113 -40.64 -17.28 -5.89
C VAL A 113 -40.31 -18.44 -6.83
N ALA A 114 -40.24 -19.67 -6.29
CA ALA A 114 -39.93 -20.89 -7.04
C ALA A 114 -38.60 -20.85 -7.83
N LEU A 115 -37.63 -20.06 -7.34
CA LEU A 115 -36.27 -20.02 -7.87
C LEU A 115 -35.34 -20.83 -6.96
N ALA A 116 -34.80 -21.94 -7.48
CA ALA A 116 -33.79 -22.72 -6.79
C ALA A 116 -32.41 -22.07 -6.98
N LEU A 117 -31.86 -21.51 -5.91
CA LEU A 117 -30.48 -21.02 -5.87
C LEU A 117 -29.55 -22.08 -5.26
N PRO A 118 -28.25 -22.06 -5.59
CA PRO A 118 -27.25 -22.89 -4.92
C PRO A 118 -27.20 -22.61 -3.41
N VAL A 119 -26.78 -23.63 -2.64
CA VAL A 119 -26.54 -23.48 -1.20
C VAL A 119 -25.48 -22.40 -0.96
N PRO A 120 -25.71 -21.43 -0.05
CA PRO A 120 -24.74 -20.41 0.28
C PRO A 120 -23.44 -21.02 0.78
N HIS A 121 -22.31 -20.42 0.39
CA HIS A 121 -21.01 -20.76 0.94
C HIS A 121 -20.61 -19.69 1.94
N THR A 122 -20.66 -20.03 3.22
CA THR A 122 -20.30 -19.10 4.30
C THR A 122 -18.81 -18.82 4.29
N VAL A 123 -18.42 -17.54 4.38
CA VAL A 123 -17.03 -17.09 4.30
C VAL A 123 -16.52 -16.66 5.67
N HIS A 124 -17.37 -16.03 6.50
CA HIS A 124 -16.99 -15.50 7.80
C HIS A 124 -16.31 -16.52 8.72
N PRO A 125 -16.80 -17.79 8.84
CA PRO A 125 -16.19 -18.79 9.72
C PRO A 125 -14.75 -19.18 9.33
N HIS A 126 -14.33 -18.90 8.09
CA HIS A 126 -12.99 -19.22 7.61
C HIS A 126 -11.94 -18.17 7.99
N GLY A 127 -12.32 -17.07 8.63
CA GLY A 127 -11.36 -16.09 9.16
C GLY A 127 -10.61 -15.32 8.07
N LEU A 128 -11.23 -15.11 6.90
CA LEU A 128 -10.60 -14.43 5.76
C LEU A 128 -9.98 -13.08 6.13
N ALA A 129 -10.65 -12.29 6.98
CA ALA A 129 -10.13 -11.01 7.49
C ALA A 129 -8.76 -11.17 8.18
N ALA A 130 -8.60 -12.21 9.00
CA ALA A 130 -7.34 -12.49 9.71
C ALA A 130 -6.26 -12.98 8.73
N MET A 131 -6.61 -13.78 7.72
CA MET A 131 -5.66 -14.25 6.71
C MET A 131 -5.14 -13.10 5.83
N LEU A 132 -6.02 -12.17 5.44
CA LEU A 132 -5.64 -10.98 4.66
C LEU A 132 -4.80 -10.00 5.48
N ARG A 133 -5.11 -9.83 6.78
CA ARG A 133 -4.24 -9.09 7.69
C ARG A 133 -2.87 -9.75 7.80
N ALA A 134 -2.81 -11.07 7.99
CA ALA A 134 -1.54 -11.80 8.10
C ALA A 134 -0.67 -11.63 6.84
N LEU A 135 -1.28 -11.52 5.66
CA LEU A 135 -0.57 -11.18 4.42
C LEU A 135 0.06 -9.78 4.50
N ALA A 136 -0.69 -8.77 4.97
CA ALA A 136 -0.17 -7.41 5.16
C ALA A 136 0.94 -7.36 6.22
N ASP A 137 0.74 -8.03 7.36
CA ASP A 137 1.74 -8.17 8.44
C ASP A 137 3.03 -8.81 7.90
N GLY A 138 2.90 -9.86 7.07
CA GLY A 138 4.01 -10.54 6.43
C GLY A 138 4.83 -9.61 5.53
N LEU A 139 4.18 -8.82 4.68
CA LEU A 139 4.87 -7.83 3.83
C LEU A 139 5.56 -6.75 4.66
N LEU A 140 4.87 -6.20 5.68
CA LEU A 140 5.43 -5.17 6.55
C LEU A 140 6.64 -5.69 7.34
N ALA A 141 6.60 -6.94 7.82
CA ALA A 141 7.71 -7.57 8.52
C ALA A 141 8.96 -7.78 7.64
N ARG A 142 8.79 -7.83 6.31
CA ARG A 142 9.90 -7.89 5.35
C ARG A 142 10.44 -6.51 4.96
N ALA A 143 9.70 -5.44 5.27
CA ALA A 143 10.12 -4.08 4.96
C ALA A 143 11.20 -3.59 5.93
N ARG A 144 12.18 -2.86 5.39
CA ARG A 144 13.11 -2.07 6.20
C ARG A 144 12.44 -0.75 6.55
N VAL A 145 12.43 -0.43 7.84
CA VAL A 145 11.79 0.77 8.35
C VAL A 145 12.81 1.91 8.43
N LEU A 146 12.58 2.99 7.69
CA LEU A 146 13.43 4.19 7.72
C LEU A 146 13.16 5.02 8.97
N ASP A 147 14.20 5.30 9.74
CA ASP A 147 14.16 6.22 10.87
C ASP A 147 13.95 7.67 10.40
N ARG A 148 13.39 8.50 11.29
CA ARG A 148 13.14 9.92 11.05
C ARG A 148 14.43 10.63 10.65
N ASP A 149 14.32 11.45 9.62
CA ASP A 149 15.39 12.31 9.14
C ASP A 149 14.99 13.78 9.28
N GLN A 150 15.79 14.58 9.98
CA GLN A 150 15.48 15.98 10.26
C GLN A 150 15.36 16.82 8.99
N GLY A 151 16.16 16.52 7.95
CA GLY A 151 16.05 17.19 6.67
C GLY A 151 14.71 16.91 5.97
N CYS A 152 14.27 15.65 6.01
CA CYS A 152 12.96 15.25 5.51
C CYS A 152 11.82 15.90 6.31
N LEU A 153 11.93 15.97 7.64
CA LEU A 153 10.95 16.65 8.50
C LEU A 153 10.83 18.13 8.16
N HIS A 154 11.95 18.82 7.95
CA HIS A 154 11.96 20.23 7.58
C HIS A 154 11.27 20.46 6.23
N ARG A 155 11.56 19.62 5.22
CA ARG A 155 10.90 19.69 3.91
C ARG A 155 9.41 19.36 3.98
N ALA A 156 9.02 18.37 4.79
CA ALA A 156 7.62 18.05 5.02
C ALA A 156 6.87 19.21 5.70
N ALA A 157 7.50 19.89 6.66
CA ALA A 157 6.94 21.08 7.29
C ALA A 157 6.83 22.22 6.27
N HIS A 158 7.82 22.38 5.40
CA HIS A 158 7.77 23.34 4.31
C HIS A 158 6.60 23.06 3.35
N ARG A 159 6.32 21.79 2.99
CA ARG A 159 5.13 21.44 2.21
C ARG A 159 3.85 21.90 2.91
N LEU A 160 3.72 21.58 4.19
CA LEU A 160 2.56 21.96 5.00
C LEU A 160 2.35 23.49 5.04
N ILE A 161 3.40 24.26 5.32
CA ILE A 161 3.34 25.73 5.38
C ILE A 161 2.91 26.33 4.04
N ASN A 162 3.45 25.81 2.94
CA ASN A 162 3.17 26.30 1.60
C ASN A 162 1.97 25.63 0.93
N LYS A 163 1.28 24.72 1.63
CA LYS A 163 0.14 23.95 1.13
C LYS A 163 0.46 23.12 -0.13
N PHE A 164 1.67 22.59 -0.20
CA PHE A 164 2.08 21.66 -1.26
C PHE A 164 1.66 20.23 -0.93
N ARG A 165 1.26 19.46 -1.94
CA ARG A 165 0.93 18.05 -1.76
C ARG A 165 2.10 17.25 -1.17
N PRO A 166 1.85 16.18 -0.39
CA PRO A 166 0.56 15.74 0.16
C PRO A 166 0.32 16.36 1.54
N SER A 167 -0.09 17.63 1.61
CA SER A 167 -0.36 18.33 2.88
C SER A 167 -1.77 18.92 2.95
N HIS A 168 -2.72 18.37 2.20
CA HIS A 168 -4.11 18.85 2.25
C HIS A 168 -4.70 18.50 3.62
N ARG A 169 -5.47 19.42 4.23
CA ARG A 169 -6.13 19.26 5.55
C ARG A 169 -5.24 19.40 6.80
N LYS A 170 -4.07 20.04 6.70
CA LYS A 170 -3.15 20.29 7.84
C LYS A 170 -2.48 19.05 8.41
N GLU A 171 -2.52 17.93 7.69
CA GLU A 171 -1.85 16.70 8.11
C GLU A 171 -0.45 16.64 7.48
N MET A 172 0.57 16.45 8.32
CA MET A 172 1.99 16.42 7.90
C MET A 172 2.47 15.00 7.61
N LYS A 173 1.75 13.96 8.04
CA LYS A 173 2.20 12.56 8.06
C LYS A 173 2.55 12.07 6.65
N ASP A 174 1.68 12.30 5.67
CA ASP A 174 1.92 11.88 4.29
C ASP A 174 3.10 12.63 3.67
N SER A 175 3.26 13.91 4.01
CA SER A 175 4.41 14.70 3.57
C SER A 175 5.72 14.18 4.16
N MET A 176 5.71 13.72 5.43
CA MET A 176 6.87 13.09 6.05
C MET A 176 7.23 11.77 5.36
N ASN A 177 6.23 10.92 5.13
CA ASN A 177 6.43 9.64 4.44
C ASN A 177 7.03 9.85 3.05
N LEU A 178 6.42 10.74 2.26
CA LEU A 178 6.89 11.05 0.91
C LEU A 178 8.32 11.61 0.92
N GLU A 179 8.65 12.55 1.83
CA GLU A 179 9.98 13.17 1.86
C GLU A 179 11.11 12.19 2.16
N GLN A 180 10.89 11.21 3.03
CA GLN A 180 11.88 10.15 3.29
C GLN A 180 12.06 9.25 2.06
N CYS A 181 10.97 8.92 1.36
CA CYS A 181 11.00 8.14 0.14
C CYS A 181 11.72 8.87 -1.01
N LEU A 182 11.44 10.16 -1.19
CA LEU A 182 12.11 11.01 -2.17
C LEU A 182 13.60 11.16 -1.84
N GLU A 183 13.97 11.32 -0.57
CA GLU A 183 15.37 11.44 -0.15
C GLU A 183 16.17 10.18 -0.47
N LEU A 184 15.69 9.01 -0.05
CA LEU A 184 16.36 7.75 -0.37
C LEU A 184 16.49 7.56 -1.89
N SER A 185 15.41 7.83 -2.62
CA SER A 185 15.38 7.70 -4.08
C SER A 185 16.34 8.67 -4.78
N ARG A 186 16.43 9.93 -4.31
CA ARG A 186 17.41 10.92 -4.80
C ARG A 186 18.84 10.44 -4.57
N ARG A 187 19.17 9.88 -3.40
CA ARG A 187 20.51 9.33 -3.13
C ARG A 187 20.85 8.18 -4.08
N LEU A 188 19.91 7.26 -4.28
CA LEU A 188 20.07 6.15 -5.22
C LEU A 188 20.23 6.63 -6.67
N GLN A 189 19.40 7.59 -7.11
CA GLN A 189 19.47 8.18 -8.44
C GLN A 189 20.82 8.87 -8.68
N ASN A 190 21.28 9.67 -7.72
CA ASN A 190 22.56 10.38 -7.81
C ASN A 190 23.77 9.44 -7.79
N ALA A 191 23.64 8.27 -7.17
CA ALA A 191 24.64 7.21 -7.20
C ALA A 191 24.59 6.34 -8.47
N GLY A 192 23.69 6.62 -9.41
CA GLY A 192 23.56 5.84 -10.65
C GLY A 192 22.92 4.46 -10.45
N PHE A 193 22.08 4.28 -9.43
CA PHE A 193 21.41 3.02 -9.18
C PHE A 193 20.56 2.57 -10.39
N PRO A 194 20.78 1.37 -10.94
CA PRO A 194 20.30 1.02 -12.28
C PRO A 194 18.89 0.43 -12.33
N ARG A 195 18.29 0.07 -11.17
CA ARG A 195 16.97 -0.56 -11.10
C ARG A 195 15.87 0.44 -10.79
N SER A 196 14.63 0.03 -11.05
CA SER A 196 13.45 0.84 -10.77
C SER A 196 13.28 1.10 -9.28
N ARG A 197 12.84 2.31 -8.98
CA ARG A 197 12.38 2.74 -7.66
C ARG A 197 10.92 3.13 -7.81
N VAL A 198 10.04 2.49 -7.05
CA VAL A 198 8.60 2.66 -7.17
C VAL A 198 7.99 3.06 -5.84
N TRP A 199 7.11 4.05 -5.85
CA TRP A 199 6.26 4.45 -4.72
C TRP A 199 4.86 3.90 -4.97
N VAL A 200 4.33 3.16 -4.00
CA VAL A 200 3.02 2.52 -4.08
C VAL A 200 2.12 3.12 -3.02
N SER A 201 1.05 3.79 -3.44
CA SER A 201 0.01 4.29 -2.55
C SER A 201 -1.34 4.25 -3.26
N SER A 202 -2.37 3.79 -2.57
CA SER A 202 -3.76 3.88 -3.03
C SER A 202 -4.41 5.24 -2.69
N ASN A 203 -3.68 6.16 -2.05
CA ASN A 203 -4.15 7.51 -1.76
C ASN A 203 -4.08 8.41 -3.01
N THR A 204 -4.99 8.16 -3.96
CA THR A 204 -5.04 8.93 -5.21
C THR A 204 -5.38 10.40 -4.97
N ASN A 205 -6.06 10.75 -3.88
CA ASN A 205 -6.44 12.14 -3.60
C ASN A 205 -5.22 13.03 -3.34
N ASP A 206 -4.15 12.48 -2.79
CA ASP A 206 -2.95 13.23 -2.44
C ASP A 206 -1.83 13.11 -3.46
N PHE A 207 -1.75 11.97 -4.16
CA PHE A 207 -0.66 11.68 -5.09
C PHE A 207 -1.06 11.73 -6.56
N ALA A 208 -2.32 11.47 -6.93
CA ALA A 208 -2.72 11.25 -8.32
C ALA A 208 -3.66 12.34 -8.86
N GLN A 209 -3.53 12.66 -10.14
CA GLN A 209 -4.49 13.51 -10.83
C GLN A 209 -5.91 12.90 -10.77
N PRO A 210 -6.98 13.71 -10.66
CA PRO A 210 -8.34 13.20 -10.71
C PRO A 210 -8.58 12.35 -11.95
N SER A 211 -9.09 11.14 -11.76
CA SER A 211 -9.38 10.18 -12.84
C SER A 211 -8.16 9.73 -13.67
N SER A 212 -6.93 9.93 -13.18
CA SER A 212 -5.71 9.51 -13.86
C SER A 212 -4.71 8.89 -12.88
N PRO A 213 -3.97 7.84 -13.27
CA PRO A 213 -2.92 7.26 -12.44
C PRO A 213 -1.65 8.12 -12.41
N GLN A 214 -1.60 9.22 -13.17
CA GLN A 214 -0.45 10.11 -13.20
C GLN A 214 -0.33 10.90 -11.91
N VAL A 215 0.90 11.10 -11.45
CA VAL A 215 1.16 11.89 -10.26
C VAL A 215 0.71 13.34 -10.48
N HIS A 216 0.29 14.03 -9.42
CA HIS A 216 -0.03 15.45 -9.54
C HIS A 216 1.13 16.27 -10.12
N SER A 217 0.80 17.30 -10.89
CA SER A 217 1.77 18.12 -11.60
C SER A 217 2.73 18.87 -10.67
N ASP A 218 2.28 19.20 -9.46
CA ASP A 218 3.11 19.82 -8.41
C ASP A 218 4.10 18.84 -7.78
N LEU A 219 3.83 17.54 -7.82
CA LEU A 219 4.72 16.47 -7.37
C LEU A 219 5.63 15.92 -8.48
N GLN A 220 5.26 16.12 -9.76
CA GLN A 220 5.98 15.56 -10.90
C GLN A 220 7.47 15.92 -10.90
N GLY A 221 7.82 17.16 -10.53
CA GLY A 221 9.21 17.61 -10.43
C GLY A 221 9.99 16.80 -9.41
N ASP A 222 9.44 16.61 -8.22
CA ASP A 222 10.06 15.87 -7.12
C ASP A 222 10.30 14.40 -7.50
N PHE A 223 9.29 13.74 -8.06
CA PHE A 223 9.38 12.35 -8.51
C PHE A 223 10.41 12.18 -9.63
N THR A 224 10.45 13.12 -10.57
CA THR A 224 11.41 13.12 -11.68
C THR A 224 12.85 13.28 -11.17
N LEU A 225 13.09 14.26 -10.30
CA LEU A 225 14.41 14.49 -9.68
C LEU A 225 14.87 13.30 -8.83
N ALA A 226 13.94 12.61 -8.17
CA ALA A 226 14.21 11.42 -7.37
C ALA A 226 14.34 10.14 -8.20
N GLY A 227 14.03 10.17 -9.50
CA GLY A 227 13.93 8.98 -10.33
C GLY A 227 12.94 7.94 -9.76
N LEU A 228 11.86 8.42 -9.14
CA LEU A 228 10.85 7.62 -8.44
C LEU A 228 9.59 7.55 -9.31
N LYS A 229 9.02 6.35 -9.47
CA LYS A 229 7.78 6.12 -10.24
C LYS A 229 6.61 5.87 -9.29
N TYR A 230 5.50 6.57 -9.47
CA TYR A 230 4.30 6.37 -8.68
C TYR A 230 3.37 5.32 -9.29
N TYR A 231 2.80 4.45 -8.44
CA TYR A 231 1.76 3.51 -8.80
C TYR A 231 0.64 3.52 -7.76
N THR A 232 -0.61 3.47 -8.24
CA THR A 232 -1.81 3.47 -7.39
C THR A 232 -2.09 2.13 -6.70
N SER A 233 -1.30 1.09 -7.01
CA SER A 233 -1.50 -0.28 -6.52
C SER A 233 -0.22 -1.11 -6.64
N LEU A 234 -0.05 -2.10 -5.75
CA LEU A 234 1.04 -3.08 -5.81
C LEU A 234 0.96 -3.88 -7.10
N ARG A 235 -0.23 -4.27 -7.55
CA ARG A 235 -0.41 -4.97 -8.82
C ARG A 235 0.21 -4.21 -9.99
N ALA A 236 -0.05 -2.90 -10.10
CA ALA A 236 0.48 -2.09 -11.19
C ALA A 236 2.02 -1.94 -11.10
N ALA A 237 2.54 -1.75 -9.88
CA ALA A 237 3.97 -1.67 -9.65
C ALA A 237 4.68 -2.99 -10.03
N LEU A 238 4.16 -4.14 -9.58
CA LEU A 238 4.76 -5.45 -9.91
C LEU A 238 4.63 -5.79 -11.39
N ALA A 239 3.52 -5.44 -12.04
CA ALA A 239 3.38 -5.60 -13.49
C ALA A 239 4.47 -4.80 -14.23
N HIS A 240 4.77 -3.58 -13.79
CA HIS A 240 5.86 -2.79 -14.36
C HIS A 240 7.23 -3.45 -14.15
N LEU A 241 7.53 -3.91 -12.93
CA LEU A 241 8.82 -4.53 -12.61
C LEU A 241 9.03 -5.83 -13.39
N ARG A 242 7.99 -6.67 -13.53
CA ARG A 242 8.01 -7.88 -14.36
C ARG A 242 8.25 -7.55 -15.84
N ALA A 243 7.55 -6.54 -16.36
CA ALA A 243 7.73 -6.11 -17.75
C ALA A 243 9.14 -5.57 -18.03
N ALA A 244 9.79 -5.00 -17.01
CA ALA A 244 11.18 -4.55 -17.07
C ALA A 244 12.21 -5.68 -16.85
N GLY A 245 11.78 -6.91 -16.56
CA GLY A 245 12.67 -8.03 -16.22
C GLY A 245 13.45 -7.81 -14.93
N GLU A 246 12.88 -7.05 -13.98
CA GLU A 246 13.50 -6.75 -12.70
C GLU A 246 13.09 -7.72 -11.58
N ILE A 247 11.95 -8.40 -11.75
CA ILE A 247 11.43 -9.51 -10.93
C ILE A 247 10.79 -10.59 -11.79
#